data_AF-A0A7K0T8G4-F1
#
_entry.id   AF-A0A7K0T8G4-F1
#
_cell.length_a   1.000
_cell.length_b   1.000
_cell.length_c   1.000
_cell.angle_alpha   90.00
_cell.angle_beta   90.00
_cell.angle_gamma   90.00
#
_symmetry.space_group_name_H-M   'P 1'
#
loop_
_entity.id
_entity.type
_entity.pdbx_description
1 polymer ?
#
loop_
_entity_poly.entity_id
_entity_poly.type
_entity_poly.pdbx_seq_one_letter_code
_entity_poly.pdbx_strand_id
1 'polypeptide(L)'
;TANLARFQEDFSTTMHPVLEALEEQVVLLRLLGDASQSVKVRIGHEQSDINLRTTSLVAVGYGSEDVPLGALGIIGPTRMDYAGSMAAVSAVARYVGRFINEGA
;
A
#
# COMPACT_ATOMS: atom_id res chain seq x y z
N THR A 1 -7.92 2.75 -11.25
CA THR A 1 -7.91 2.41 -12.69
C THR A 1 -7.23 1.05 -12.90
N ALA A 2 -7.92 0.17 -13.62
CA ALA A 2 -7.51 -1.13 -14.20
C ALA A 2 -7.18 -2.33 -13.29
N ASN A 3 -6.31 -2.25 -12.28
CA ASN A 3 -5.79 -3.48 -11.63
C ASN A 3 -6.79 -4.19 -10.68
N LEU A 4 -7.73 -3.45 -10.11
CA LEU A 4 -8.73 -3.97 -9.16
C LEU A 4 -9.89 -4.69 -9.84
N ALA A 5 -10.25 -4.31 -11.07
CA ALA A 5 -11.44 -4.81 -11.77
C ALA A 5 -11.23 -6.16 -12.49
N ARG A 6 -10.01 -6.73 -12.45
CA ARG A 6 -9.65 -7.95 -13.21
C ARG A 6 -9.94 -9.25 -12.44
N PHE A 7 -10.24 -9.18 -11.15
CA PHE A 7 -10.66 -10.32 -10.31
C PHE A 7 -12.19 -10.35 -10.17
N GLN A 8 -12.91 -10.70 -11.25
CA GLN A 8 -14.36 -10.45 -11.37
C GLN A 8 -15.30 -11.34 -10.54
N GLU A 9 -14.85 -12.45 -9.95
CA GLU A 9 -15.78 -13.36 -9.24
C GLU A 9 -15.85 -13.15 -7.71
N ASP A 10 -14.78 -12.67 -7.05
CA ASP A 10 -14.74 -12.46 -5.59
C ASP A 10 -14.76 -10.98 -5.15
N PHE A 11 -14.75 -10.04 -6.11
CA PHE A 11 -14.55 -8.60 -5.89
C PHE A 11 -15.57 -7.97 -4.93
N SER A 12 -16.85 -8.26 -5.13
CA SER A 12 -17.94 -7.65 -4.37
C SER A 12 -17.84 -7.94 -2.87
N THR A 13 -17.60 -9.21 -2.51
CA THR A 13 -17.58 -9.65 -1.11
C THR A 13 -16.28 -9.28 -0.39
N THR A 14 -15.15 -9.24 -1.10
CA THR A 14 -13.86 -8.89 -0.48
C THR A 14 -13.53 -7.40 -0.47
N MET A 15 -14.07 -6.60 -1.39
CA MET A 15 -13.78 -5.15 -1.44
C MET A 15 -14.67 -4.30 -0.56
N HIS A 16 -15.93 -4.71 -0.32
CA HIS A 16 -16.86 -3.89 0.47
C HIS A 16 -16.32 -3.57 1.87
N PRO A 17 -15.80 -4.54 2.66
CA PRO A 17 -15.22 -4.26 3.97
C PRO A 17 -13.95 -3.40 3.90
N VAL A 18 -13.18 -3.54 2.81
CA VAL A 18 -11.98 -2.72 2.59
C VAL A 18 -12.37 -1.27 2.34
N LEU A 19 -13.39 -1.02 1.51
CA LEU A 19 -13.86 0.33 1.22
C LEU A 19 -14.48 0.99 2.46
N GLU A 20 -15.24 0.25 3.26
CA GLU A 20 -15.80 0.70 4.54
C GLU A 20 -14.69 1.07 5.54
N ALA A 21 -13.63 0.26 5.64
CA ALA A 21 -12.46 0.58 6.45
C ALA A 21 -11.73 1.85 5.97
N LEU A 22 -11.74 2.15 4.67
CA LEU A 22 -11.13 3.36 4.12
C LEU A 22 -12.04 4.60 4.28
N GLU A 23 -13.33 4.42 4.54
CA GLU A 23 -14.32 5.50 4.73
C GLU A 23 -14.10 6.23 6.07
N GLU A 24 -13.56 5.54 7.08
CA GLU A 24 -12.92 6.18 8.23
C GLU A 24 -11.56 6.78 7.81
N GLN A 25 -11.54 8.07 7.47
CA GLN A 25 -10.38 8.80 6.91
C GLN A 25 -9.03 8.62 7.66
N VAL A 26 -9.03 8.10 8.89
CA VAL A 26 -7.83 7.86 9.71
C VAL A 26 -7.13 6.53 9.37
N VAL A 27 -7.81 5.56 8.74
CA VAL A 27 -7.26 4.23 8.47
C VAL A 27 -6.14 4.29 7.42
N LEU A 28 -6.33 5.03 6.33
CA LEU A 28 -5.30 5.23 5.30
C LEU A 28 -4.00 5.84 5.84
N LEU A 29 -4.13 6.87 6.68
CA LEU A 29 -2.99 7.55 7.28
C LEU A 29 -2.22 6.61 8.22
N ARG A 30 -2.90 5.71 8.94
CA ARG A 30 -2.27 4.71 9.80
C ARG A 30 -1.60 3.59 9.01
N LEU A 31 -2.18 3.17 7.89
CA LEU A 31 -1.59 2.16 7.02
C LEU A 31 -0.28 2.63 6.41
N LEU A 32 -0.22 3.90 5.99
CA LEU A 32 0.95 4.49 5.34
C LEU A 32 1.91 5.18 6.31
N GLY A 33 1.47 5.52 7.53
CA GLY A 33 2.28 6.23 8.52
C GLY A 33 3.50 5.45 9.02
N ASP A 34 3.47 4.12 8.93
CA ASP A 34 4.60 3.26 9.30
C ASP A 34 5.58 3.01 8.13
N ALA A 35 5.33 3.60 6.97
CA ALA A 35 6.19 3.41 5.80
C ALA A 35 7.56 4.05 6.02
N SER A 36 8.61 3.32 5.65
CA SER A 36 10.01 3.75 5.74
C SER A 36 10.67 3.73 4.37
N GLN A 37 11.89 4.25 4.25
CA GLN A 37 12.72 4.11 3.03
C GLN A 37 12.90 2.64 2.59
N SER A 38 12.82 1.71 3.55
CA SER A 38 12.76 0.27 3.29
C SER A 38 11.32 -0.21 3.12
N VAL A 39 11.13 -1.21 2.27
CA VAL A 39 9.81 -1.82 2.05
C VAL A 39 9.32 -2.49 3.33
N LYS A 40 8.10 -2.13 3.75
CA LYS A 40 7.37 -2.74 4.85
C LYS A 40 6.24 -3.59 4.30
N VAL A 41 6.02 -4.75 4.90
CA VAL A 41 4.90 -5.64 4.55
C VAL A 41 4.12 -5.95 5.82
N ARG A 42 2.80 -5.88 5.73
CA ARG A 42 1.85 -6.25 6.79
C ARG A 42 0.85 -7.25 6.23
N ILE A 43 0.75 -8.41 6.84
CA ILE A 43 -0.03 -9.54 6.30
C ILE A 43 -1.20 -9.87 7.24
N GLY A 44 -2.42 -9.73 6.74
CA GLY A 44 -3.64 -10.19 7.38
C GLY A 44 -3.77 -9.75 8.83
N HIS A 45 -3.53 -10.66 9.78
CA HIS A 45 -3.67 -10.41 11.22
C HIS A 45 -2.71 -9.34 11.77
N GLU A 46 -1.66 -8.98 11.04
CA GLU A 46 -0.77 -7.85 11.38
C GLU A 46 -1.42 -6.49 11.11
N GLN A 47 -2.56 -6.44 10.40
CA GLN A 47 -3.33 -5.23 10.19
C GLN A 47 -4.03 -4.81 11.49
N SER A 48 -3.96 -3.52 11.80
CA SER A 48 -4.59 -2.95 13.01
C SER A 48 -6.12 -2.99 12.91
N ASP A 49 -6.64 -2.86 11.70
CA ASP A 49 -8.07 -2.88 11.41
C ASP A 49 -8.56 -4.31 11.13
N ILE A 50 -9.69 -4.69 11.74
CA ILE A 50 -10.31 -6.02 11.59
C ILE A 50 -10.76 -6.26 10.14
N ASN A 51 -11.26 -5.24 9.46
CA ASN A 51 -11.79 -5.31 8.10
C ASN A 51 -10.70 -5.51 7.05
N LEU A 52 -9.44 -5.22 7.41
CA LEU A 52 -8.28 -5.40 6.54
C LEU A 52 -7.54 -6.72 6.78
N ARG A 53 -7.96 -7.55 7.74
CA ARG A 53 -7.27 -8.82 8.07
C ARG A 53 -7.32 -9.88 6.99
N THR A 54 -8.16 -9.70 5.97
CA THR A 54 -8.21 -10.55 4.77
C THR A 54 -7.25 -10.05 3.67
N THR A 55 -6.56 -8.93 3.90
CA THR A 55 -5.67 -8.28 2.94
C THR A 55 -4.22 -8.25 3.42
N SER A 56 -3.32 -7.84 2.53
CA SER A 56 -1.93 -7.53 2.81
C SER A 56 -1.59 -6.16 2.24
N LEU A 57 -0.73 -5.45 2.95
CA LEU A 57 -0.21 -4.14 2.57
C LEU A 57 1.29 -4.26 2.36
N VAL A 58 1.77 -3.82 1.20
CA VAL A 58 3.19 -3.59 0.92
C VAL A 58 3.37 -2.09 0.77
N ALA A 59 4.15 -1.44 1.63
CA ALA A 59 4.32 0.01 1.63
C ALA A 59 5.79 0.41 1.68
N VAL A 60 6.13 1.56 1.09
CA VAL A 60 7.46 2.16 1.12
C VAL A 60 7.34 3.69 1.08
N GLY A 61 8.23 4.36 1.79
CA GLY A 61 8.38 5.81 1.75
C GLY A 61 9.11 6.26 0.49
N TYR A 62 8.81 7.46 0.00
CA TYR A 62 9.59 8.15 -1.03
C TYR A 62 10.10 9.49 -0.51
N GLY A 63 11.20 9.98 -1.10
CA GLY A 63 11.97 11.12 -0.61
C GLY A 63 13.39 10.70 -0.21
N SER A 64 14.12 11.58 0.47
CA SER A 64 15.40 11.24 1.11
C SER A 64 15.18 10.80 2.56
N GLU A 65 16.19 10.16 3.18
CA GLU A 65 16.11 9.80 4.61
C GLU A 65 15.92 11.04 5.49
N ASP A 66 16.57 12.14 5.13
CA ASP A 66 16.50 13.40 5.88
C ASP A 66 15.22 14.19 5.60
N VAL A 67 14.60 13.98 4.42
CA VAL A 67 13.38 14.69 3.99
C VAL A 67 12.39 13.67 3.41
N PRO A 68 11.67 12.92 4.27
CA PRO A 68 10.60 12.04 3.81
C PRO A 68 9.46 12.89 3.23
N LEU A 69 9.07 12.58 1.99
CA LEU A 69 8.05 13.34 1.25
C LEU A 69 6.67 12.67 1.30
N GLY A 70 6.64 11.36 1.51
CA GLY A 70 5.40 10.61 1.64
C GLY A 70 5.61 9.12 1.50
N ALA A 71 4.51 8.39 1.30
CA ALA A 71 4.50 6.94 1.20
C ALA A 71 3.64 6.45 0.03
N LEU A 72 3.99 5.28 -0.49
CA LEU A 72 3.32 4.57 -1.56
C LEU A 72 3.11 3.13 -1.11
N GLY A 73 1.99 2.51 -1.52
CA GLY A 73 1.72 1.12 -1.16
C GLY A 73 0.75 0.40 -2.09
N ILE A 74 0.82 -0.92 -2.04
CA ILE A 74 -0.07 -1.86 -2.74
C ILE A 74 -0.86 -2.62 -1.67
N ILE A 75 -2.17 -2.69 -1.86
CA ILE A 75 -3.09 -3.53 -1.07
C ILE A 75 -3.54 -4.69 -1.96
N GLY A 76 -3.47 -5.91 -1.42
CA GLY A 76 -3.87 -7.13 -2.12
C GLY A 76 -4.35 -8.23 -1.17
N PRO A 77 -4.72 -9.42 -1.67
CA PRO A 77 -5.05 -10.56 -0.83
C PRO A 77 -3.82 -11.08 -0.07
N THR A 78 -4.02 -11.85 1.00
CA THR A 78 -2.94 -12.49 1.79
C THR A 78 -2.10 -13.50 1.02
N ARG A 79 -2.59 -13.99 -0.13
CA ARG A 79 -1.81 -14.78 -1.09
C ARG A 79 -1.59 -13.95 -2.35
N MET A 80 -0.61 -13.05 -2.32
CA MET A 80 -0.18 -12.25 -3.46
C MET A 80 1.27 -12.55 -3.84
N ASP A 81 1.69 -12.15 -5.04
CA ASP A 81 3.11 -12.13 -5.40
C ASP A 81 3.83 -10.98 -4.66
N TYR A 82 4.31 -11.29 -3.46
CA TYR A 82 5.02 -10.32 -2.62
C TYR A 82 6.32 -9.84 -3.27
N ALA A 83 7.08 -10.73 -3.91
CA ALA A 83 8.35 -10.37 -4.52
C ALA A 83 8.15 -9.36 -5.66
N GLY A 84 7.21 -9.65 -6.57
CA GLY A 84 6.84 -8.73 -7.65
C GLY A 84 6.29 -7.40 -7.12
N SER A 85 5.46 -7.45 -6.08
CA SER A 85 4.85 -6.24 -5.51
C SER A 85 5.85 -5.36 -4.75
N MET A 86 6.77 -5.97 -3.98
CA MET A 86 7.87 -5.26 -3.32
C MET A 86 8.80 -4.60 -4.35
N ALA A 87 9.12 -5.30 -5.44
CA ALA A 87 9.95 -4.76 -6.51
C ALA A 87 9.26 -3.58 -7.22
N ALA A 88 7.98 -3.73 -7.55
CA ALA A 88 7.19 -2.70 -8.20
C ALA A 88 7.09 -1.42 -7.34
N VAL A 89 6.70 -1.55 -6.06
CA VAL A 89 6.56 -0.38 -5.18
C VAL A 89 7.90 0.32 -4.96
N SER A 90 9.00 -0.44 -4.82
CA SER A 90 10.35 0.12 -4.69
C SER A 90 10.78 0.92 -5.91
N ALA A 91 10.50 0.40 -7.11
CA ALA A 91 10.85 1.07 -8.36
C ALA A 91 10.08 2.39 -8.51
N VAL A 92 8.78 2.38 -8.22
CA VAL A 92 7.93 3.58 -8.30
C VAL A 92 8.35 4.61 -7.26
N ALA A 93 8.62 4.21 -6.02
CA ALA A 93 9.05 5.14 -4.97
C ALA A 93 10.38 5.83 -5.30
N ARG A 94 11.34 5.09 -5.88
CA ARG A 94 12.61 5.68 -6.36
C ARG A 94 12.39 6.66 -7.51
N TYR A 95 11.49 6.34 -8.43
CA TYR A 95 11.17 7.22 -9.56
C TYR A 95 10.49 8.50 -9.09
N VAL A 96 9.45 8.39 -8.26
CA VAL A 96 8.70 9.53 -7.71
C VAL A 96 9.60 10.40 -6.83
N GLY A 97 10.39 9.78 -5.96
CA GLY A 97 11.33 10.50 -5.10
C GLY A 97 12.35 11.31 -5.92
N ARG A 98 12.87 10.74 -7.02
CA ARG A 98 13.76 11.46 -7.94
C ARG A 98 13.04 12.60 -8.65
N PHE A 99 11.88 12.34 -9.23
CA PHE A 99 11.13 13.34 -10.00
C PHE A 99 10.78 14.56 -9.15
N ILE A 100 10.31 14.34 -7.92
CA ILE A 100 9.97 15.45 -7.01
C ILE A 100 11.23 16.21 -6.59
N ASN A 101 12.36 15.52 -6.39
CA ASN A 101 13.62 16.16 -6.05
C ASN A 101 14.27 16.92 -7.22
N GLU A 102 13.99 16.54 -8.47
CA GLU A 102 14.46 17.26 -9.67
C GLU A 102 13.57 18.45 -10.04
N GLY A 103 12.30 18.43 -9.61
CA GLY A 103 11.32 19.49 -9.86
C GLY A 103 11.14 20.52 -8.73
N ALA A 104 11.85 20.35 -7.61
CA ALA A 104 11.88 21.27 -6.47
C ALA A 104 13.10 22.19 -6.53
#